data_AF-A0A0C2BKI0-F1
#
_entry.id   AF-A0A0C2BKI0-F1
#
_cell.length_a   1.000
_cell.length_b   1.000
_cell.length_c   1.000
_cell.angle_alpha   90.00
_cell.angle_beta   90.00
_cell.angle_gamma   90.00
#
_symmetry.space_group_name_H-M   'P 1'
#
loop_
_entity.id
_entity.type
_entity.pdbx_description
1 polymer ?
#
loop_
_entity_poly.entity_id
_entity_poly.type
_entity_poly.pdbx_seq_one_letter_code
_entity_poly.pdbx_strand_id
1 'polypeptide(L)'
;YIRFDLYPPKEFEKYVRLLGVNAGDHVVVYSRDKFAGMMWAARVWWTFKNAEMTSVKRQYFPAVLQNLVYGHHKVSVLDGGFEAWKKAKKPVTSDVVVVTPGNWTAKPIDKSLLITYEELDKKNADGKSLFQDLSK
;
A
#
# COMPACT_ATOMS: atom_id res chain seq x y z
N TYR A 1 -12.51 -10.06 13.43
CA TYR A 1 -11.37 -9.17 13.14
C TYR A 1 -10.17 -10.04 12.84
N ILE A 2 -9.71 -10.06 11.60
CA ILE A 2 -8.49 -10.79 11.20
C ILE A 2 -7.33 -9.80 11.27
N ARG A 3 -6.31 -10.11 12.06
CA ARG A 3 -5.14 -9.24 12.20
C ARG A 3 -4.41 -9.17 10.86
N PHE A 4 -4.06 -7.95 10.43
CA PHE A 4 -3.34 -7.65 9.17
C PHE A 4 -4.12 -7.83 7.86
N ASP A 5 -5.42 -8.11 7.94
CA ASP A 5 -6.29 -8.12 6.76
C ASP A 5 -6.55 -6.69 6.24
N LEU A 6 -7.03 -6.59 5.00
CA LEU A 6 -7.48 -5.35 4.41
C LEU A 6 -8.82 -4.92 5.01
N TYR A 7 -8.96 -3.61 5.22
CA TYR A 7 -10.23 -3.02 5.60
C TYR A 7 -11.25 -3.11 4.44
N PRO A 8 -12.55 -3.21 4.73
CA PRO A 8 -13.57 -2.89 3.73
C PRO A 8 -13.32 -1.47 3.16
N PRO A 9 -13.51 -1.23 1.84
CA PRO A 9 -13.24 0.06 1.22
C PRO A 9 -13.85 1.26 1.94
N LYS A 10 -15.10 1.13 2.42
CA LYS A 10 -15.80 2.21 3.16
C LYS A 10 -15.14 2.54 4.51
N GLU A 11 -14.60 1.54 5.21
CA GLU A 11 -13.88 1.76 6.47
C GLU A 11 -12.54 2.42 6.20
N PHE A 12 -11.80 1.95 5.19
CA PHE A 12 -10.54 2.58 4.79
C PHE A 12 -10.75 4.04 4.36
N GLU A 13 -11.78 4.31 3.56
CA GLU A 13 -12.20 5.67 3.17
C GLU A 13 -12.45 6.58 4.36
N LYS A 14 -13.19 6.10 5.35
CA LYS A 14 -13.44 6.86 6.57
C LYS A 14 -12.14 7.27 7.25
N TYR A 15 -11.20 6.35 7.44
CA TYR A 15 -9.92 6.65 8.09
C TYR A 15 -9.06 7.62 7.28
N VAL A 16 -8.98 7.44 5.96
CA VAL A 16 -8.22 8.34 5.08
C VAL A 16 -8.81 9.74 5.10
N ARG A 17 -10.14 9.87 5.06
CA ARG A 17 -10.81 11.18 5.18
C ARG A 17 -10.56 11.83 6.54
N LEU A 18 -10.57 11.08 7.64
CA LEU A 18 -10.27 11.61 8.98
C LEU A 18 -8.86 12.21 9.09
N LEU A 19 -7.93 11.81 8.22
CA LEU A 19 -6.60 12.41 8.11
C LEU A 19 -6.56 13.68 7.24
N GLY A 20 -7.71 14.12 6.74
CA GLY A 20 -7.84 15.31 5.88
C GLY A 20 -7.49 15.10 4.41
N VAL A 21 -7.27 13.85 3.99
CA VAL A 21 -6.83 13.54 2.62
C VAL A 21 -7.98 13.73 1.62
N ASN A 22 -7.68 14.46 0.55
CA ASN A 22 -8.56 14.69 -0.59
C ASN A 22 -8.15 13.85 -1.80
N ALA A 23 -9.05 13.74 -2.79
CA ALA A 23 -8.80 12.96 -4.00
C ALA A 23 -7.58 13.45 -4.81
N GLY A 24 -7.28 14.75 -4.77
CA GLY A 24 -6.21 15.38 -5.55
C GLY A 24 -4.84 15.41 -4.86
N ASP A 25 -4.78 15.10 -3.56
CA ASP A 25 -3.59 15.26 -2.74
C ASP A 25 -2.48 14.29 -3.14
N HIS A 26 -1.24 14.69 -2.88
CA HIS A 26 -0.09 13.79 -2.95
C HIS A 26 0.27 13.36 -1.53
N VAL A 27 -0.03 12.10 -1.21
CA VAL A 27 0.26 11.52 0.10
C VAL A 27 1.72 11.07 0.18
N VAL A 28 2.47 11.61 1.15
CA VAL A 28 3.82 11.15 1.47
C VAL A 28 3.79 10.38 2.79
N VAL A 29 4.17 9.11 2.73
CA VAL A 29 4.16 8.22 3.89
C VAL A 29 5.58 8.04 4.42
N TYR A 30 5.73 8.09 5.73
CA TYR A 30 6.97 7.75 6.41
C TYR A 30 6.66 7.02 7.72
N SER A 31 7.67 6.36 8.26
CA SER A 31 7.61 5.74 9.58
C SER A 31 8.90 6.04 10.35
N ARG A 32 8.91 5.62 11.61
CA ARG A 32 10.06 5.65 12.52
C ARG A 32 10.63 4.23 12.66
N ASP A 33 11.74 4.11 13.37
CA ASP A 33 12.43 2.88 13.76
C ASP A 33 13.40 2.26 12.74
N LYS A 34 13.93 1.07 13.08
CA LYS A 34 14.97 0.33 12.36
C LYS A 34 14.64 0.20 10.88
N PHE A 35 15.69 0.14 10.04
CA PHE A 35 15.56 0.06 8.58
C PHE A 35 14.69 1.21 8.01
N ALA A 36 14.86 2.41 8.56
CA ALA A 36 14.13 3.62 8.17
C ALA A 36 12.59 3.52 8.30
N GLY A 37 12.08 2.57 9.10
CA GLY A 37 10.64 2.32 9.23
C GLY A 37 9.97 1.82 7.95
N MET A 38 10.75 1.36 6.97
CA MET A 38 10.25 1.12 5.62
C MET A 38 9.18 0.02 5.53
N MET A 39 9.19 -0.94 6.47
CA MET A 39 8.23 -2.05 6.48
C MET A 39 6.77 -1.55 6.50
N TRP A 40 6.45 -0.62 7.41
CA TRP A 40 5.09 -0.11 7.54
C TRP A 40 4.76 0.98 6.52
N ALA A 41 5.73 1.84 6.20
CA ALA A 41 5.54 2.87 5.17
C ALA A 41 5.25 2.25 3.80
N ALA A 42 6.00 1.20 3.43
CA ALA A 42 5.76 0.45 2.20
C ALA A 42 4.41 -0.26 2.21
N ARG A 43 3.98 -0.83 3.34
CA ARG A 43 2.66 -1.47 3.46
C ARG A 43 1.52 -0.49 3.21
N VAL A 44 1.60 0.71 3.82
CA VAL A 44 0.58 1.76 3.64
C VAL A 44 0.62 2.29 2.21
N TRP A 45 1.80 2.59 1.69
CA TRP A 45 1.98 2.99 0.29
C TRP A 45 1.36 1.98 -0.68
N TRP A 46 1.57 0.68 -0.44
CA TRP A 46 0.98 -0.38 -1.26
C TRP A 46 -0.55 -0.39 -1.19
N THR A 47 -1.15 -0.12 -0.02
CA THR A 47 -2.61 -0.02 0.09
C THR A 47 -3.22 1.12 -0.70
N PHE A 48 -2.56 2.28 -0.76
CA PHE A 48 -3.14 3.47 -1.38
C PHE A 48 -3.26 3.35 -2.88
N LYS A 49 -2.26 2.77 -3.52
CA LYS A 49 -2.07 2.82 -4.96
C LYS A 49 -3.29 2.30 -5.79
N ASN A 50 -3.42 2.70 -7.07
CA ASN A 50 -4.38 2.16 -8.07
C ASN A 50 -3.73 1.55 -9.32
N ALA A 51 -4.20 0.38 -9.79
CA ALA A 51 -3.92 -0.08 -11.15
C ALA A 51 -4.53 0.91 -12.16
N GLU A 52 -3.71 1.46 -13.05
CA GLU A 52 -4.20 1.73 -14.41
C GLU A 52 -3.60 0.65 -15.30
N MET A 53 -4.45 -0.03 -16.06
CA MET A 53 -4.01 -0.91 -17.15
C MET A 53 -3.35 -0.03 -18.22
N THR A 54 -2.06 0.21 -18.10
CA THR A 54 -1.28 0.67 -19.25
C THR A 54 -1.02 -0.56 -20.10
N SER A 55 -1.61 -0.62 -21.29
CA SER A 55 -1.56 -1.73 -22.27
C SER A 55 -0.16 -2.00 -22.87
N VAL A 56 0.91 -1.80 -22.10
CA VAL A 56 2.27 -2.03 -22.58
C VAL A 56 2.65 -3.48 -22.28
N LYS A 57 2.32 -4.37 -23.21
CA LYS A 57 2.90 -5.72 -23.27
C LYS A 57 4.41 -5.58 -23.47
N ARG A 58 5.19 -5.59 -22.39
CA ARG A 58 6.65 -5.69 -22.50
C ARG A 58 7.00 -7.16 -22.71
N GLN A 59 7.50 -7.48 -23.90
CA GLN A 59 7.68 -8.82 -24.46
C GLN A 59 8.56 -9.80 -23.64
N TYR A 60 9.30 -9.32 -22.63
CA TYR A 60 10.30 -10.13 -21.90
C TYR A 60 10.24 -10.02 -20.37
N PHE A 61 9.32 -9.24 -19.84
CA PHE A 61 8.95 -9.30 -18.42
C PHE A 61 7.47 -9.67 -18.41
N PRO A 62 7.02 -10.76 -17.75
CA PRO A 62 5.60 -10.86 -17.45
C PRO A 62 5.25 -9.55 -16.78
N ALA A 63 4.25 -8.84 -17.33
CA ALA A 63 3.76 -7.61 -16.74
C ALA A 63 3.52 -7.94 -15.27
N VAL A 64 4.40 -7.48 -14.39
CA VAL A 64 4.11 -7.44 -12.97
C VAL A 64 2.99 -6.43 -12.94
N LEU A 65 1.77 -6.97 -12.98
CA LEU A 65 0.53 -6.26 -12.80
C LEU A 65 0.73 -5.47 -11.52
N GLN A 66 1.13 -4.21 -11.67
CA GLN A 66 1.19 -3.27 -10.58
C GLN A 66 -0.25 -2.82 -10.38
N ASN A 67 -1.09 -3.79 -10.04
CA ASN A 67 -2.46 -3.55 -9.65
C ASN A 67 -2.42 -3.19 -8.17
N LEU A 68 -3.34 -2.34 -7.71
CA LEU A 68 -3.19 -1.70 -6.40
C LEU A 68 -4.56 -1.59 -5.69
N VAL A 69 -4.60 -1.48 -4.34
CA VAL A 69 -5.75 -1.93 -3.52
C VAL A 69 -6.93 -0.96 -3.41
N TYR A 70 -6.72 0.34 -3.11
CA TYR A 70 -7.84 1.27 -2.85
C TYR A 70 -7.94 2.49 -3.78
N GLY A 71 -7.05 2.67 -4.75
CA GLY A 71 -7.37 3.55 -5.89
C GLY A 71 -6.73 4.95 -5.93
N HIS A 72 -5.67 5.22 -5.18
CA HIS A 72 -4.98 6.51 -5.08
C HIS A 72 -3.51 6.46 -5.54
N HIS A 73 -3.24 6.98 -6.74
CA HIS A 73 -1.94 6.84 -7.41
C HIS A 73 -0.87 7.83 -6.93
N LYS A 74 -1.26 8.99 -6.38
CA LYS A 74 -0.32 10.03 -5.92
C LYS A 74 0.18 9.75 -4.51
N VAL A 75 0.93 8.66 -4.37
CA VAL A 75 1.50 8.24 -3.08
C VAL A 75 2.99 7.91 -3.19
N SER A 76 3.78 8.46 -2.28
CA SER A 76 5.23 8.26 -2.21
C SER A 76 5.67 7.88 -0.80
N VAL A 77 6.79 7.17 -0.71
CA VAL A 77 7.47 6.91 0.56
C VAL A 77 8.62 7.89 0.71
N LEU A 78 8.79 8.47 1.90
CA LEU A 78 9.93 9.32 2.22
C LEU A 78 11.20 8.46 2.33
N ASP A 79 12.13 8.61 1.39
CA ASP A 79 13.39 7.88 1.38
C ASP A 79 14.22 8.15 2.66
N GLY A 80 14.76 7.09 3.25
CA GLY A 80 15.44 7.12 4.55
C GLY A 80 14.56 7.40 5.77
N GLY A 81 13.25 7.62 5.59
CA GLY A 81 12.27 7.74 6.66
C GLY A 81 12.52 8.92 7.60
N PHE A 82 11.93 8.86 8.81
CA PHE A 82 12.04 9.96 9.78
C PHE A 82 13.48 10.20 10.27
N GLU A 83 14.31 9.16 10.33
CA GLU A 83 15.69 9.28 10.78
C GLU A 83 16.57 10.06 9.80
N ALA A 84 16.41 9.84 8.49
CA ALA A 84 17.10 10.63 7.48
C ALA A 84 16.64 12.10 7.49
N TRP A 85 15.34 12.36 7.69
CA TRP A 85 14.79 13.72 7.82
C TRP A 85 15.46 14.49 8.97
N LYS A 86 15.57 13.86 10.14
CA LYS A 86 16.27 14.43 11.31
C LYS A 86 17.76 14.63 11.05
N LYS A 87 18.43 13.64 10.45
CA LYS A 87 19.86 13.73 10.11
C LYS A 87 20.15 14.89 9.15
N ALA A 88 19.23 15.16 8.23
CA ALA A 88 19.27 16.31 7.32
C ALA A 88 18.89 17.64 7.99
N LYS A 89 18.68 17.66 9.31
CA LYS A 89 18.32 18.85 10.11
C LYS A 89 17.08 19.58 9.58
N LYS A 90 16.11 18.82 9.04
CA LYS A 90 14.85 19.38 8.56
C LYS A 90 13.91 19.68 9.74
N PRO A 91 12.95 20.63 9.58
CA PRO A 91 12.05 21.02 10.66
C PRO A 91 11.18 19.85 11.16
N VAL A 92 10.86 19.87 12.46
CA VAL A 92 9.92 18.96 13.13
C VAL A 92 9.07 19.78 14.09
N THR A 93 7.84 19.31 14.37
CA THR A 93 6.94 19.94 15.35
C THR A 93 6.28 18.88 16.24
N SER A 94 5.90 19.29 17.44
CA SER A 94 5.03 18.55 18.36
C SER A 94 3.59 19.09 18.41
N ASP A 95 3.27 20.09 17.58
CA ASP A 95 1.94 20.69 17.53
C ASP A 95 0.90 19.68 17.05
N VAL A 96 -0.28 19.71 17.67
CA VAL A 96 -1.40 18.87 17.27
C VAL A 96 -2.12 19.54 16.09
N VAL A 97 -2.14 18.85 14.95
CA VAL A 97 -2.87 19.33 13.76
C VAL A 97 -4.33 18.90 13.85
N VAL A 98 -5.24 19.87 13.85
CA VAL A 98 -6.68 19.62 13.68
C VAL A 98 -7.00 19.69 12.19
N VAL A 99 -7.40 18.55 11.62
CA VAL A 99 -7.82 18.43 10.21
C VAL A 99 -9.32 18.22 10.11
N THR A 100 -9.96 18.84 9.13
CA THR A 100 -11.33 18.52 8.73
C THR A 100 -11.34 17.28 7.85
N PRO A 101 -12.39 16.44 7.89
CA PRO A 101 -12.48 15.29 7.01
C PRO A 101 -12.36 15.68 5.53
N GLY A 102 -11.46 15.01 4.80
CA GLY A 102 -11.26 15.23 3.36
C GLY A 102 -12.34 14.57 2.50
N ASN A 103 -12.18 14.65 1.17
CA ASN A 103 -13.13 14.12 0.18
C ASN A 103 -12.66 12.86 -0.57
N TRP A 104 -11.57 12.23 -0.14
CA TRP A 104 -11.01 11.04 -0.79
C TRP A 104 -12.03 9.88 -0.85
N THR A 105 -12.05 9.10 -1.93
CA THR A 105 -13.01 7.99 -2.10
C THR A 105 -12.27 6.70 -2.43
N ALA A 106 -12.59 5.60 -1.72
CA ALA A 106 -11.97 4.31 -1.97
C ALA A 106 -12.58 3.63 -3.21
N LYS A 107 -11.73 3.02 -4.04
CA LYS A 107 -12.18 2.08 -5.07
C LYS A 107 -12.47 0.70 -4.49
N PRO A 108 -13.31 -0.13 -5.15
CA PRO A 108 -13.43 -1.54 -4.82
C PRO A 108 -12.07 -2.23 -4.83
N ILE A 109 -11.86 -3.16 -3.90
CA ILE A 109 -10.61 -3.93 -3.81
C ILE A 109 -10.44 -4.74 -5.09
N ASP A 110 -9.32 -4.51 -5.78
CA ASP A 110 -8.90 -5.37 -6.88
C ASP A 110 -8.35 -6.68 -6.32
N LYS A 111 -9.13 -7.76 -6.48
CA LYS A 111 -8.77 -9.09 -6.01
C LYS A 111 -7.63 -9.72 -6.80
N SER A 112 -7.24 -9.20 -7.96
CA SER A 112 -6.12 -9.73 -8.75
C SER A 112 -4.75 -9.59 -8.07
N LEU A 113 -4.70 -8.88 -6.94
CA LEU A 113 -3.50 -8.61 -6.14
C LEU A 113 -3.45 -9.36 -4.84
N LEU A 114 -4.55 -10.00 -4.52
CA LEU A 114 -4.69 -10.77 -3.32
C LEU A 114 -4.62 -12.21 -3.76
N ILE A 115 -3.72 -12.94 -3.13
CA ILE A 115 -3.77 -14.38 -3.21
C ILE A 115 -4.45 -14.85 -1.93
N THR A 116 -5.53 -15.59 -2.11
CA THR A 116 -6.25 -16.22 -1.01
C THR A 116 -5.47 -17.44 -0.50
N TYR A 117 -5.83 -17.91 0.68
CA TYR A 117 -5.23 -19.14 1.22
C TYR A 117 -5.53 -20.33 0.30
N GLU A 118 -6.77 -20.41 -0.21
CA GLU A 118 -7.23 -21.45 -1.11
C GLU A 118 -6.44 -21.45 -2.42
N GLU A 119 -6.09 -20.28 -2.95
CA GLU A 119 -5.23 -20.15 -4.14
C GLU A 119 -3.78 -20.53 -3.87
N LEU A 120 -3.25 -20.23 -2.68
CA LEU A 120 -1.90 -20.65 -2.27
C LEU A 120 -1.78 -22.17 -2.09
N ASP A 121 -2.82 -22.83 -1.58
CA ASP A 121 -2.81 -24.28 -1.30
C ASP A 121 -3.20 -25.13 -2.53
N LYS A 122 -3.83 -24.51 -3.54
CA LYS A 122 -4.19 -25.20 -4.77
C LYS A 122 -2.96 -25.83 -5.44
N LYS A 123 -3.06 -27.13 -5.73
CA LYS A 123 -2.00 -27.88 -6.43
C LYS A 123 -1.98 -27.51 -7.91
N ASN A 124 -0.78 -27.23 -8.41
CA ASN A 124 -0.48 -27.05 -9.83
C ASN A 124 -0.44 -28.42 -10.55
N ALA A 125 -0.23 -28.40 -11.87
CA ALA A 125 -0.15 -29.62 -12.70
C ALA A 125 0.93 -30.62 -12.20
N ASP A 126 1.98 -30.11 -11.56
CA ASP A 126 3.07 -30.91 -10.98
C ASP A 126 2.74 -31.48 -9.58
N GLY A 127 1.50 -31.31 -9.10
CA GLY A 127 1.03 -31.80 -7.80
C GLY A 127 1.52 -31.01 -6.58
N LYS A 128 2.27 -29.92 -6.78
CA LYS A 128 2.80 -29.03 -5.74
C LYS A 128 1.96 -27.76 -5.60
N SER A 129 1.89 -27.22 -4.38
CA SER A 129 1.27 -25.91 -4.10
C SER A 129 2.34 -24.83 -3.94
N LEU A 130 1.93 -23.55 -4.00
CA LEU A 130 2.83 -22.41 -3.84
C LEU A 130 3.55 -22.42 -2.48
N PHE A 131 2.91 -22.93 -1.43
CA PHE A 131 3.55 -23.12 -0.13
C PHE A 131 4.79 -24.03 -0.18
N GLN A 132 4.75 -25.08 -1.00
CA GLN A 132 5.85 -26.04 -1.13
C GLN A 132 7.00 -25.49 -1.98
N ASP A 133 6.72 -24.52 -2.85
CA ASP A 133 7.75 -23.84 -3.65
C ASP A 133 8.44 -22.72 -2.86
N LEU A 134 7.72 -22.05 -1.96
CA LEU A 134 8.24 -20.97 -1.10
C LEU A 134 9.09 -21.49 0.08
N SER A 135 9.03 -22.78 0.40
CA SER A 135 9.77 -23.39 1.51
C SER A 135 11.19 -23.85 1.15
N LYS A 136 11.72 -23.41 0.00
CA LYS A 136 13.10 -23.70 -0.45
C LYS A 136 13.99 -22.46 -0.29
#